data_AF-A0A2V5PJD8-F1
#
_entry.id   AF-A0A2V5PJD8-F1
#
_cell.length_a   1.000
_cell.length_b   1.000
_cell.length_c   1.000
_cell.angle_alpha   90.00
_cell.angle_beta   90.00
_cell.angle_gamma   90.00
#
_symmetry.space_group_name_H-M   'P 1'
#
loop_
_entity.id
_entity.type
_entity.pdbx_description
1 polymer ?
#
loop_
_entity_poly.entity_id
_entity_poly.type
_entity_poly.pdbx_seq_one_letter_code
_entity_poly.pdbx_strand_id
1 'polypeptide(L)'
;MRFLRQNQYVLCFLGVLVFSCVMVLRQFMANQSAHIQRREDFILLQERAERKACERFYQVLIQELPDLSDRELVEDWQRTSLLLNPKTPNTESLLWKYHISVKNELQGRADRRVERALSQAERR
;
A
#
# COMPACT_ATOMS: atom_id res chain seq x y z
N MET A 1 23.07 41.48 -0.61
CA MET A 1 21.73 41.54 0.02
C MET A 1 20.61 42.15 -0.85
N ARG A 2 20.89 42.75 -2.03
CA ARG A 2 19.85 43.34 -2.91
C ARG A 2 18.96 42.28 -3.61
N PHE A 3 19.55 41.16 -4.02
CA PHE A 3 18.88 40.02 -4.66
C PHE A 3 17.83 39.35 -3.75
N LEU A 4 18.14 39.22 -2.45
CA LEU A 4 17.24 38.67 -1.42
C LEU A 4 16.00 39.54 -1.18
N ARG A 5 16.14 40.87 -1.22
CA ARG A 5 15.00 41.81 -1.11
C ARG A 5 14.19 41.88 -2.40
N GLN A 6 14.83 41.75 -3.56
CA GLN A 6 14.16 41.86 -4.87
C GLN A 6 13.36 40.59 -5.20
N ASN A 7 13.88 39.42 -4.84
CA ASN A 7 13.24 38.12 -5.09
C ASN A 7 12.58 37.54 -3.83
N GLN A 8 12.25 38.38 -2.84
CA GLN A 8 11.72 37.95 -1.55
C GLN A 8 10.45 37.09 -1.70
N TYR A 9 9.55 37.45 -2.61
CA TYR A 9 8.34 36.67 -2.89
C TYR A 9 8.65 35.32 -3.53
N VAL A 10 9.62 35.24 -4.44
CA VAL A 10 10.04 33.99 -5.06
C VAL A 10 10.69 33.06 -4.02
N LEU A 11 11.50 33.61 -3.13
CA LEU A 11 12.12 32.87 -2.04
C LEU A 11 11.09 32.38 -1.01
N CYS A 12 10.11 33.20 -0.64
CA CYS A 12 8.99 32.78 0.21
C CYS A 12 8.16 31.68 -0.46
N PHE A 13 7.84 31.83 -1.74
CA PHE A 13 7.12 30.82 -2.51
C PHE A 13 7.89 29.49 -2.54
N LEU A 14 9.19 29.54 -2.83
CA LEU A 14 10.04 28.36 -2.89
C LEU A 14 10.19 27.70 -1.51
N GLY A 15 10.26 28.50 -0.45
CA GLY A 15 10.25 28.00 0.94
C GLY A 15 8.96 27.27 1.29
N VAL A 16 7.80 27.83 0.94
CA VAL A 16 6.49 27.18 1.18
C VAL A 16 6.36 25.91 0.34
N LEU A 17 6.80 25.92 -0.91
CA LEU A 17 6.78 24.76 -1.80
C LEU A 17 7.62 23.60 -1.26
N VAL A 18 8.85 23.89 -0.81
CA VAL A 18 9.70 22.86 -0.19
C VAL A 18 9.06 22.33 1.08
N PHE A 19 8.50 23.21 1.91
CA PHE A 19 7.84 22.80 3.15
C PHE A 19 6.64 21.88 2.91
N SER A 20 5.78 22.22 1.94
CA SER A 20 4.62 21.39 1.59
C SER A 20 5.05 20.03 1.03
N CYS A 21 6.04 19.99 0.14
CA CYS A 21 6.60 18.74 -0.36
C CYS A 21 7.15 17.86 0.78
N VAL A 22 7.91 18.43 1.72
CA VAL A 22 8.46 17.68 2.86
C VAL A 22 7.36 17.14 3.77
N MET A 23 6.31 17.93 4.06
CA MET A 23 5.20 17.44 4.87
C MET A 23 4.47 16.26 4.21
N VAL A 24 4.18 16.36 2.91
CA VAL A 24 3.52 15.29 2.16
C VAL A 24 4.37 14.01 2.16
N LEU A 25 5.68 14.13 1.92
CA LEU A 25 6.59 12.97 1.96
C LEU A 25 6.66 12.33 3.35
N ARG A 26 6.70 13.14 4.41
CA ARG A 26 6.69 12.61 5.79
C ARG A 26 5.39 11.89 6.12
N GLN A 27 4.25 12.45 5.75
CA GLN A 27 2.96 11.83 5.96
C GLN A 27 2.84 10.52 5.17
N PHE A 28 3.30 10.51 3.92
CA PHE A 28 3.35 9.31 3.11
C PHE A 28 4.19 8.22 3.78
N MET A 29 5.44 8.53 4.16
CA MET A 29 6.31 7.56 4.85
C MET A 29 5.73 7.04 6.16
N ALA A 30 5.08 7.91 6.94
CA ALA A 30 4.43 7.51 8.19
C ALA A 30 3.29 6.51 7.93
N ASN A 31 2.43 6.78 6.93
CA ASN A 31 1.36 5.87 6.56
C ASN A 31 1.90 4.51 6.07
N GLN A 32 2.94 4.50 5.25
CA GLN A 32 3.57 3.24 4.79
C GLN A 32 4.10 2.43 5.97
N SER A 33 4.80 3.08 6.91
CA SER A 33 5.33 2.40 8.10
C SER A 33 4.22 1.81 8.97
N ALA A 34 3.10 2.52 9.11
CA ALA A 34 1.95 2.06 9.89
C ALA A 34 1.25 0.87 9.23
N HIS A 35 1.22 0.80 7.89
CA HIS A 35 0.68 -0.34 7.17
C HIS A 35 1.56 -1.59 7.37
N ILE A 36 2.87 -1.47 7.15
CA ILE A 36 3.84 -2.56 7.34
C ILE A 36 3.75 -3.11 8.77
N GLN A 37 3.70 -2.22 9.77
CA GLN A 37 3.60 -2.62 11.16
C GLN A 37 2.32 -3.42 11.43
N ARG A 38 1.17 -2.95 10.95
CA ARG A 38 -0.12 -3.65 11.10
C ARG A 38 -0.14 -5.01 10.42
N ARG A 39 0.51 -5.14 9.27
CA ARG A 39 0.66 -6.43 8.59
C ARG A 39 1.48 -7.42 9.40
N GLU A 40 2.63 -7.00 9.95
CA GLU A 40 3.46 -7.88 10.78
C GLU A 40 2.75 -8.24 12.10
N ASP A 41 2.04 -7.29 12.72
CA ASP A 41 1.20 -7.57 13.90
C ASP A 41 0.08 -8.56 13.59
N PHE A 42 -0.57 -8.44 12.42
CA PHE A 42 -1.58 -9.37 11.94
C PHE A 42 -1.02 -10.79 11.78
N ILE A 43 0.16 -10.93 11.15
CA ILE A 43 0.85 -12.21 10.97
C ILE A 43 1.16 -12.84 12.34
N LEU A 44 1.73 -12.06 13.26
CA LEU A 44 2.08 -12.51 14.60
C LEU A 44 0.86 -12.98 15.40
N LEU A 45 -0.26 -12.27 15.30
CA LEU A 45 -1.52 -12.64 15.97
C LEU A 45 -2.12 -13.92 15.38
N GLN A 46 -2.00 -14.12 14.06
CA GLN A 46 -2.42 -15.34 13.40
C GLN A 46 -1.60 -16.56 13.87
N GLU A 47 -0.28 -16.40 14.01
CA GLU A 47 0.62 -17.44 14.54
C GLU A 47 0.27 -17.82 15.99
N ARG A 48 -0.13 -16.85 16.81
CA ARG A 48 -0.58 -17.06 18.20
C ARG A 48 -2.02 -17.55 18.32
N ALA A 49 -2.73 -17.75 17.21
CA ALA A 49 -4.14 -18.15 17.16
C ALA A 49 -5.11 -17.20 17.90
N GLU A 50 -4.74 -15.92 18.05
CA GLU A 50 -5.55 -14.87 18.69
C GLU A 50 -6.64 -14.34 17.74
N ARG A 51 -7.67 -15.16 17.49
CA ARG A 51 -8.67 -14.93 16.43
C ARG A 51 -9.33 -13.55 16.48
N LYS A 52 -9.81 -13.10 17.65
CA LYS A 52 -10.56 -11.82 17.77
C LYS A 52 -9.71 -10.60 17.43
N ALA A 53 -8.45 -10.59 17.85
CA ALA A 53 -7.54 -9.48 17.53
C ALA A 53 -7.16 -9.54 16.04
N CYS A 54 -6.85 -10.74 15.55
CA CYS A 54 -6.52 -10.98 14.14
C CYS A 54 -7.63 -10.54 13.17
N GLU A 55 -8.90 -10.78 13.50
CA GLU A 55 -10.06 -10.32 12.72
C GLU A 55 -10.12 -8.80 12.57
N ARG A 56 -9.81 -8.04 13.64
CA ARG A 56 -9.80 -6.58 13.58
C ARG A 56 -8.72 -6.07 12.64
N PHE A 57 -7.50 -6.61 12.74
CA PHE A 57 -6.42 -6.24 11.83
C PHE A 57 -6.74 -6.64 10.39
N TYR A 58 -7.31 -7.82 10.18
CA TYR A 58 -7.78 -8.26 8.86
C TYR A 58 -8.76 -7.27 8.23
N GLN A 59 -9.79 -6.83 8.98
CA GLN A 59 -10.77 -5.87 8.47
C GLN A 59 -10.12 -4.55 8.04
N VAL A 60 -9.20 -4.03 8.85
CA VAL A 60 -8.48 -2.80 8.54
C VAL A 60 -7.60 -2.97 7.31
N LEU A 61 -6.84 -4.07 7.22
CA LEU A 61 -5.96 -4.35 6.07
C LEU A 61 -6.74 -4.48 4.75
N ILE A 62 -7.93 -5.08 4.80
CA ILE A 62 -8.82 -5.18 3.62
C ILE A 62 -9.37 -3.81 3.21
N GLN A 63 -9.70 -2.95 4.18
CA GLN A 63 -10.19 -1.60 3.87
C GLN A 63 -9.11 -0.72 3.25
N GLU A 64 -7.85 -0.89 3.65
CA GLU A 64 -6.71 -0.13 3.11
C GLU A 64 -6.22 -0.65 1.75
N LEU A 65 -6.56 -1.89 1.40
CA LEU A 65 -6.11 -2.57 0.20
C LEU A 65 -6.23 -1.74 -1.10
N PRO A 66 -7.33 -1.00 -1.35
CA PRO A 66 -7.48 -0.17 -2.55
C PRO A 66 -6.53 1.04 -2.58
N ASP A 67 -6.14 1.55 -1.42
CA ASP A 67 -5.29 2.74 -1.28
C ASP A 67 -3.80 2.41 -1.31
N LEU A 68 -3.45 1.12 -1.21
CA LEU A 68 -2.07 0.66 -1.30
C LEU A 68 -1.48 0.89 -2.69
N SER A 69 -0.20 1.22 -2.71
CA SER A 69 0.57 1.23 -3.95
C SER A 69 0.76 -0.18 -4.51
N ASP A 70 0.98 -0.30 -5.82
CA ASP A 70 1.29 -1.59 -6.46
C ASP A 70 2.50 -2.28 -5.81
N ARG A 71 3.47 -1.48 -5.34
CA ARG A 71 4.65 -2.00 -4.64
C ARG A 71 4.28 -2.67 -3.32
N GLU A 72 3.47 -2.00 -2.50
CA GLU A 72 3.01 -2.53 -1.20
C GLU A 72 2.18 -3.80 -1.40
N LEU A 73 1.26 -3.82 -2.37
CA LEU A 73 0.49 -5.02 -2.70
C LEU A 73 1.38 -6.20 -3.11
N VAL A 74 2.42 -5.96 -3.91
CA VAL A 74 3.38 -7.01 -4.28
C VAL A 74 4.17 -7.49 -3.07
N GLU A 75 4.65 -6.58 -2.22
CA GLU A 75 5.37 -6.93 -0.99
C GLU A 75 4.48 -7.75 -0.04
N ASP A 76 3.21 -7.39 0.13
CA ASP A 76 2.24 -8.13 0.94
C ASP A 76 1.94 -9.51 0.37
N TRP A 77 1.75 -9.60 -0.95
CA TRP A 77 1.52 -10.87 -1.64
C TRP A 77 2.72 -11.81 -1.48
N GLN A 78 3.94 -11.30 -1.68
CA GLN A 78 5.17 -12.05 -1.45
C GLN A 78 5.29 -12.50 0.01
N ARG A 79 5.11 -11.58 0.96
CA ARG A 79 5.23 -11.88 2.39
C ARG A 79 4.25 -12.95 2.85
N THR A 80 2.99 -12.84 2.43
CA THR A 80 1.95 -13.83 2.76
C THR A 80 2.18 -15.18 2.07
N SER A 81 2.69 -15.19 0.84
CA SER A 81 3.02 -16.43 0.12
C SER A 81 4.11 -17.27 0.80
N LEU A 82 5.06 -16.63 1.49
CA LEU A 82 6.11 -17.34 2.23
C LEU A 82 5.57 -18.08 3.45
N LEU A 83 4.45 -17.62 4.00
CA LEU A 83 3.82 -18.16 5.20
C LEU A 83 2.72 -19.19 4.88
N LEU A 84 2.22 -19.18 3.65
CA LEU A 84 1.16 -20.07 3.20
C LEU A 84 1.75 -21.21 2.38
N ASN A 85 1.33 -22.43 2.67
CA ASN A 85 1.66 -23.56 1.82
C ASN A 85 0.65 -23.65 0.66
N PRO A 86 1.07 -23.44 -0.60
CA PRO A 86 0.16 -23.46 -1.75
C PRO A 86 -0.49 -24.83 -1.99
N LYS A 87 0.07 -25.91 -1.41
CA LYS A 87 -0.46 -27.27 -1.53
C LYS A 87 -1.60 -27.57 -0.55
N THR A 88 -1.77 -26.75 0.48
CA THR A 88 -2.78 -26.95 1.53
C THR A 88 -3.55 -25.64 1.77
N PRO A 89 -4.49 -25.28 0.88
CA PRO A 89 -5.28 -24.07 1.04
C PRO A 89 -6.13 -24.17 2.32
N ASN A 90 -5.88 -23.28 3.28
CA ASN A 90 -6.67 -23.19 4.50
C ASN A 90 -7.66 -22.03 4.39
N THR A 91 -8.86 -22.32 3.86
CA THR A 91 -9.93 -21.34 3.65
C THR A 91 -10.48 -20.71 4.94
N GLU A 92 -10.26 -21.33 6.11
CA GLU A 92 -10.63 -20.74 7.39
C GLU A 92 -9.59 -19.73 7.90
N SER A 93 -8.36 -19.78 7.40
CA SER A 93 -7.30 -18.85 7.81
C SER A 93 -7.55 -17.45 7.27
N LEU A 94 -7.51 -16.44 8.17
CA LEU A 94 -7.59 -15.04 7.78
C LEU A 94 -6.40 -14.62 6.92
N LEU A 95 -5.23 -15.21 7.16
CA LEU A 95 -4.03 -14.99 6.35
C LEU A 95 -4.24 -15.47 4.91
N TRP A 96 -4.88 -16.63 4.73
CA TRP A 96 -5.22 -17.14 3.40
C TRP A 96 -6.22 -16.20 2.70
N LYS A 97 -7.28 -15.77 3.41
CA LYS A 97 -8.26 -14.83 2.86
C LYS A 97 -7.59 -13.53 2.42
N TYR A 98 -6.72 -12.97 3.26
CA TYR A 98 -5.97 -11.76 2.96
C TYR A 98 -5.05 -11.95 1.74
N HIS A 99 -4.30 -13.05 1.67
CA HIS A 99 -3.46 -13.37 0.51
C HIS A 99 -4.24 -13.39 -0.81
N ILE A 100 -5.43 -14.01 -0.80
CA ILE A 100 -6.31 -14.05 -1.96
C ILE A 100 -6.84 -12.65 -2.30
N SER A 101 -7.23 -11.85 -1.31
CA SER A 101 -7.68 -10.47 -1.53
C SER A 101 -6.58 -9.61 -2.18
N VAL A 102 -5.34 -9.67 -1.67
CA VAL A 102 -4.20 -8.96 -2.27
C VAL A 102 -3.96 -9.41 -3.70
N LYS A 103 -3.98 -10.73 -3.95
CA LYS A 103 -3.82 -11.29 -5.31
C LYS A 103 -4.91 -10.79 -6.26
N ASN A 104 -6.17 -10.81 -5.83
CA ASN A 104 -7.30 -10.38 -6.65
C ASN A 104 -7.20 -8.89 -7.00
N GLU A 105 -6.77 -8.05 -6.06
CA GLU A 105 -6.56 -6.62 -6.31
C GLU A 105 -5.42 -6.40 -7.32
N LEU A 106 -4.30 -7.10 -7.17
CA LEU A 106 -3.19 -7.05 -8.14
C LEU A 106 -3.64 -7.46 -9.55
N GLN A 107 -4.42 -8.54 -9.66
CA GLN A 107 -4.99 -8.98 -10.94
C GLN A 107 -5.95 -7.93 -11.51
N GLY A 108 -6.88 -7.42 -10.71
CA GLY A 108 -7.81 -6.37 -11.14
C GLY A 108 -7.12 -5.07 -11.58
N ARG A 109 -5.95 -4.73 -11.03
CA ARG A 109 -5.11 -3.61 -11.49
C ARG A 109 -4.34 -3.94 -12.76
N ALA A 110 -3.89 -5.19 -12.93
CA ALA A 110 -3.25 -5.64 -14.15
C ALA A 110 -4.23 -5.64 -15.33
N ASP A 111 -5.43 -6.17 -15.15
CA ASP A 111 -6.47 -6.23 -16.18
C ASP A 111 -6.85 -4.81 -16.67
N ARG A 112 -7.06 -3.88 -15.74
CA ARG A 112 -7.29 -2.46 -16.06
C ARG A 112 -6.13 -1.78 -16.81
N ARG A 113 -4.89 -2.26 -16.64
CA ARG A 113 -3.73 -1.77 -17.40
C ARG A 113 -3.70 -2.37 -18.81
N VAL A 114 -4.00 -3.66 -18.93
CA VAL A 114 -4.08 -4.36 -20.21
C VAL A 114 -5.18 -3.74 -21.08
N GLU A 115 -6.37 -3.52 -20.53
CA GLU A 115 -7.49 -2.89 -21.24
C GLU A 115 -7.14 -1.48 -21.76
N ARG A 116 -6.45 -0.68 -20.93
CA ARG A 116 -5.93 0.63 -21.34
C ARG A 116 -4.88 0.53 -22.44
N ALA A 117 -3.99 -0.45 -22.40
CA ALA A 117 -3.00 -0.66 -23.44
C ALA A 117 -3.63 -1.11 -24.77
N LEU A 118 -4.61 -2.01 -24.72
CA LEU A 118 -5.35 -2.48 -25.90
C LEU A 118 -6.12 -1.34 -26.58
N SER A 119 -6.89 -0.57 -25.80
CA SER A 119 -7.63 0.59 -26.33
C SER A 119 -6.71 1.68 -26.90
N GLN A 120 -5.46 1.81 -26.44
CA GLN A 120 -4.48 2.69 -27.05
C GLN A 120 -3.90 2.14 -28.36
N ALA A 121 -3.72 0.82 -28.45
CA ALA A 121 -3.23 0.15 -29.65
C ALA A 121 -4.27 0.18 -30.78
N GLU A 122 -5.55 -0.01 -30.48
CA GLU A 122 -6.65 0.04 -31.46
C GLU A 122 -6.93 1.45 -32.02
N ARG A 123 -6.49 2.50 -31.31
CA ARG A 123 -6.61 3.90 -31.75
C ARG A 123 -5.48 4.35 -32.69
N ARG A 124 -4.49 3.50 -32.94
CA ARG A 124 -3.40 3.74 -33.91
C ARG A 124 -3.67 3.01 -35.21
#